data_AF-A0A3S3SFQ2-F1
#
_entry.id   AF-A0A3S3SFQ2-F1
#
_cell.length_a   1.000
_cell.length_b   1.000
_cell.length_c   1.000
_cell.angle_alpha   90.00
_cell.angle_beta   90.00
_cell.angle_gamma   90.00
#
_symmetry.space_group_name_H-M   'P 1'
#
loop_
_entity.id
_entity.type
_entity.pdbx_description
1 polymer ?
#
loop_
_entity_poly.entity_id
_entity_poly.type
_entity_poly.pdbx_seq_one_letter_code
_entity_poly.pdbx_strand_id
1 'polypeptide(L)' 'MELFKLSGRKSGGVCLKCRHNTAGRHCHYCKEGYYRDQTKAITHRKVCKRKQHF' A
#
# COMPACT_ATOMS: atom_id res chain seq x y z
N MET A 1 -16.27 8.31 9.53
CA MET A 1 -17.30 7.99 8.49
C MET A 1 -17.15 8.78 7.19
N GLU A 2 -16.28 9.79 7.12
CA GLU A 2 -16.15 10.69 5.96
C GLU A 2 -15.79 9.95 4.66
N LEU A 3 -14.75 9.11 4.69
CA LEU A 3 -14.30 8.32 3.54
C LEU A 3 -15.39 7.38 2.99
N PHE A 4 -16.26 6.85 3.85
CA PHE A 4 -17.38 6.01 3.41
C PHE A 4 -18.39 6.82 2.60
N LYS A 5 -18.75 8.02 3.08
CA LYS A 5 -19.67 8.93 2.38
C LYS A 5 -19.08 9.38 1.04
N LEU A 6 -17.81 9.81 1.01
CA LEU A 6 -17.11 10.22 -0.21
C LEU A 6 -16.98 9.09 -1.24
N SER A 7 -16.91 7.84 -0.80
CA SER A 7 -16.89 6.67 -1.69
C SER A 7 -18.25 6.29 -2.29
N GLY A 8 -19.30 7.09 -2.11
CA GLY A 8 -20.66 6.74 -2.51
C GLY A 8 -21.25 5.60 -1.68
N ARG A 9 -20.94 5.55 -0.38
CA ARG A 9 -21.34 4.47 0.55
C ARG A 9 -20.82 3.08 0.13
N LYS A 10 -19.65 2.99 -0.52
CA LYS A 10 -19.03 1.73 -0.95
C LYS A 10 -17.97 1.21 0.03
N SER A 11 -17.04 2.05 0.47
CA SER A 11 -15.97 1.65 1.39
C SER A 11 -15.42 2.81 2.21
N GLY A 12 -15.31 2.59 3.53
CA GLY A 12 -14.75 3.54 4.50
C GLY A 12 -13.50 3.04 5.22
N GLY A 13 -13.10 1.79 4.98
CA GLY A 13 -12.01 1.14 5.71
C GLY A 13 -10.65 1.75 5.42
N VAL A 14 -9.79 1.84 6.43
CA VAL A 14 -8.39 2.25 6.32
C VAL A 14 -7.56 1.21 7.05
N CYS A 15 -6.61 0.61 6.34
CA CYS A 15 -5.67 -0.33 6.96
C CYS A 15 -4.75 0.42 7.93
N LEU A 16 -4.51 -0.18 9.10
CA LEU A 16 -3.57 0.34 10.08
C LEU A 16 -2.26 -0.45 10.00
N LYS A 17 -1.12 0.24 10.21
CA LYS A 17 0.22 -0.37 10.29
C LYS A 17 0.52 -1.31 9.10
N CYS A 18 0.52 -0.75 7.89
CA CYS A 18 0.89 -1.51 6.68
C CYS A 18 2.25 -2.22 6.86
N ARG A 19 2.26 -3.53 6.61
CA ARG A 19 3.46 -4.38 6.67
C ARG A 19 4.13 -4.43 5.29
N HIS A 20 5.22 -5.17 5.16
CA HIS A 20 5.83 -5.48 3.85
C HIS A 20 6.33 -4.26 3.06
N ASN A 21 6.57 -3.14 3.75
CA ASN A 21 6.98 -1.87 3.15
C ASN A 21 5.95 -1.30 2.15
N THR A 22 4.68 -1.67 2.30
CA THR A 22 3.58 -1.03 1.59
C THR A 22 3.02 0.16 2.38
N ALA A 23 2.25 1.00 1.71
CA ALA A 23 1.65 2.22 2.21
C ALA A 23 0.32 2.50 1.50
N GLY A 24 -0.38 3.52 1.97
CA GLY A 24 -1.69 3.93 1.47
C GLY A 24 -2.85 3.27 2.22
N ARG A 25 -4.05 3.78 1.95
CA ARG A 25 -5.30 3.38 2.62
C ARG A 25 -5.55 1.87 2.65
N HIS A 26 -5.15 1.17 1.58
CA HIS A 26 -5.28 -0.28 1.42
C HIS A 26 -3.92 -0.99 1.30
N CYS A 27 -2.84 -0.36 1.74
CA CYS A 27 -1.49 -0.93 1.64
C CYS A 27 -1.13 -1.36 0.19
N HIS A 28 -1.51 -0.55 -0.81
CA HIS A 28 -1.53 -0.91 -2.23
C HIS A 28 -0.42 -0.28 -3.08
N TYR A 29 0.45 0.53 -2.46
CA TYR A 29 1.66 1.03 -3.09
C TYR A 29 2.84 0.91 -2.12
N CYS A 30 4.08 1.07 -2.60
CA CYS A 30 5.27 0.97 -1.75
C CYS A 30 5.53 2.27 -1.00
N LYS A 31 5.95 2.15 0.26
CA LYS A 31 6.37 3.30 1.06
C LYS A 31 7.57 4.01 0.42
N GLU A 32 7.79 5.26 0.80
CA GLU A 32 8.95 6.02 0.37
C GLU A 32 10.27 5.29 0.67
N GLY A 33 11.25 5.42 -0.23
CA GLY A 33 12.50 4.66 -0.19
C GLY A 33 12.39 3.21 -0.71
N TYR A 34 11.20 2.77 -1.12
CA TYR A 34 10.96 1.46 -1.74
C TYR A 34 10.36 1.61 -3.13
N TYR A 35 10.59 0.62 -4.00
CA TYR A 35 9.98 0.52 -5.31
C TYR A 35 9.22 -0.80 -5.47
N ARG A 36 8.20 -0.79 -6.33
CA ARG A 36 7.38 -1.98 -6.61
C ARG A 36 8.12 -2.92 -7.54
N ASP A 37 8.30 -4.16 -7.11
CA ASP A 37 8.68 -5.28 -7.95
C ASP A 37 7.50 -5.68 -8.84
N GLN A 38 7.55 -5.35 -10.13
CA GLN A 38 6.46 -5.62 -11.06
C GLN A 38 6.31 -7.11 -11.40
N THR A 39 7.31 -7.94 -11.08
CA THR A 39 7.22 -9.40 -11.26
C THR A 39 6.35 -10.09 -10.21
N LYS A 40 5.86 -9.33 -9.21
CA LYS A 40 5.10 -9.85 -8.08
C LYS A 40 3.76 -9.14 -7.93
N ALA A 41 2.74 -9.90 -7.52
CA ALA A 41 1.46 -9.33 -7.11
C ALA A 41 1.63 -8.37 -5.94
N ILE A 42 0.78 -7.33 -5.85
CA ILE A 42 0.83 -6.34 -4.75
C ILE A 42 0.59 -6.95 -3.36
N THR A 43 -0.03 -8.12 -3.30
CA THR A 43 -0.27 -8.88 -2.08
C THR A 43 0.97 -9.65 -1.59
N HIS A 44 2.01 -9.76 -2.41
CA HIS A 44 3.20 -10.54 -2.07
C HIS A 44 4.05 -9.84 -1.00
N ARG A 45 4.49 -10.58 0.02
CA ARG A 45 5.25 -10.09 1.19
C ARG A 45 6.56 -9.32 0.85
N LYS A 46 7.17 -9.61 -0.29
CA LYS A 46 8.39 -8.93 -0.78
C LYS A 46 8.16 -8.09 -2.05
N VAL A 47 6.93 -7.59 -2.26
CA VAL A 47 6.63 -6.77 -3.44
C VAL A 47 7.36 -5.43 -3.44
N CYS A 48 7.66 -4.87 -2.26
CA CYS A 48 8.40 -3.62 -2.13
C CYS A 48 9.87 -3.87 -1.83
N LYS A 49 10.74 -3.49 -2.76
CA LYS A 49 12.21 -3.60 -2.67
C LYS A 49 12.81 -2.25 -2.28
N ARG A 50 13.83 -2.25 -1.43
CA ARG A 50 14.52 -1.02 -1.01
C ARG A 50 15.26 -0.45 -2.21
N LYS A 51 15.10 0.85 -2.46
CA LYS A 51 15.97 1.59 -3.38
C LYS A 51 17.33 1.65 -2.68
N GLN A 52 18.28 0.81 -3.10
CA GLN A 52 19.64 0.92 -2.59
C GLN A 52 20.18 2.25 -3.13
N HIS A 53 20.51 3.17 -2.23
CA HIS A 53 21.43 4.24 -2.57
C HIS A 53 22.78 3.56 -2.77
N PHE A 54 23.24 3.53 -4.02
CA PHE A 54 24.67 3.40 -4.28
C PHE A 54 25.35 4.70 -3.87
#